data_AF-A0A8C5HXU0-F1
#
_entry.id   AF-A0A8C5HXU0-F1
#
_cell.length_a   1.000
_cell.length_b   1.000
_cell.length_c   1.000
_cell.angle_alpha   90.00
_cell.angle_beta   90.00
_cell.angle_gamma   90.00
#
_symmetry.space_group_name_H-M   'P 1'
#
loop_
_entity.id
_entity.type
_entity.pdbx_description
1 polymer ?
#
loop_
_entity_poly.entity_id
_entity_poly.type
_entity_poly.pdbx_seq_one_letter_code
_entity_poly.pdbx_strand_id
1 'polypeptide(L)'
;MAGVGFRRWARTLSQRKGSGITALLSGCRAASGVSKNALPGPYPKTPEERAAAAKKYNMRVEDYQPYPDNGEGYGDYPMLPNRSQHERDPWYQWDHQDLRRNWGEPMHWDFDMYTRNRVDTSPTPVSWSSMRKQLLGFLGFMMFMFYVGEKMPSYQPVGPKQYPFNDLYLEKGGDPEKQPEEVKNYEI
;
A
#
# COMPACT_ATOMS: atom_id res chain seq x y z
N MET A 1 5.10 -41.29 70.60
CA MET A 1 5.09 -42.76 70.38
C MET A 1 3.64 -43.17 70.13
N ALA A 2 3.16 -43.79 69.06
CA ALA A 2 3.62 -44.15 67.71
C ALA A 2 2.36 -44.57 66.91
N GLY A 3 2.44 -44.61 65.57
CA GLY A 3 1.53 -45.37 64.67
C GLY A 3 0.41 -44.54 64.01
N VAL A 4 0.57 -43.91 62.85
CA VAL A 4 0.75 -44.47 61.48
C VAL A 4 -0.40 -45.38 61.04
N GLY A 5 -1.18 -44.90 60.04
CA GLY A 5 -1.58 -45.78 58.95
C GLY A 5 -3.07 -46.05 58.75
N PHE A 6 -3.86 -45.06 58.33
CA PHE A 6 -5.07 -45.35 57.53
C PHE A 6 -5.36 -44.30 56.43
N ARG A 7 -4.29 -43.71 55.86
CA ARG A 7 -4.33 -42.87 54.63
C ARG A 7 -4.18 -43.71 53.35
N ARG A 8 -4.80 -44.89 53.26
CA ARG A 8 -4.55 -45.83 52.14
C ARG A 8 -5.79 -46.49 51.52
N TRP A 9 -6.97 -45.86 51.64
CA TRP A 9 -8.21 -46.40 51.06
C TRP A 9 -8.95 -45.49 50.07
N ALA A 10 -8.33 -44.38 49.63
CA ALA A 10 -8.95 -43.45 48.67
C ALA A 10 -8.09 -43.19 47.40
N ARG A 11 -7.22 -44.13 47.01
CA ARG A 11 -6.34 -43.96 45.83
C ARG A 11 -6.15 -45.23 44.99
N THR A 12 -7.19 -46.05 44.90
CA THR A 12 -7.19 -47.29 44.10
C THR A 12 -8.41 -47.44 43.19
N LEU A 13 -9.10 -46.35 42.85
CA LEU A 13 -10.24 -46.35 41.92
C LEU A 13 -10.16 -45.32 40.78
N SER A 14 -8.98 -44.78 40.45
CA SER A 14 -8.84 -43.89 39.27
C SER A 14 -7.87 -44.39 38.19
N GLN A 15 -7.28 -45.57 38.32
CA GLN A 15 -6.50 -46.19 37.23
C GLN A 15 -7.33 -47.25 36.51
N ARG A 16 -8.49 -46.83 35.96
CA ARG A 16 -9.13 -47.61 34.91
C ARG A 16 -8.37 -47.30 33.61
N LYS A 17 -7.49 -48.22 33.24
CA LYS A 17 -6.89 -48.35 31.90
C LYS A 17 -8.02 -48.30 30.87
N GLY A 18 -8.25 -47.12 30.29
CA GLY A 18 -9.12 -46.94 29.14
C GLY A 18 -8.41 -47.54 27.93
N SER A 19 -8.87 -48.73 27.53
CA SER A 19 -8.53 -49.36 26.26
C SER A 19 -8.88 -48.44 25.10
N GLY A 20 -8.07 -48.51 24.05
CA GLY A 20 -8.03 -47.58 22.94
C GLY A 20 -9.37 -47.31 22.27
N ILE A 21 -9.56 -46.03 21.96
CA ILE A 21 -10.25 -45.45 20.78
C ILE A 21 -9.89 -43.95 20.73
N THR A 22 -9.63 -43.29 21.87
CA THR A 22 -9.34 -41.84 21.93
C THR A 22 -7.96 -41.42 21.41
N ALA A 23 -6.97 -42.31 21.37
CA ALA A 23 -5.65 -42.01 20.81
C ALA A 23 -5.56 -42.16 19.29
N LEU A 24 -6.54 -42.83 18.65
CA LEU A 24 -6.60 -42.99 17.19
C LEU A 24 -7.20 -41.76 16.48
N LEU A 25 -7.88 -40.87 17.21
CA LEU A 25 -8.48 -39.65 16.64
C LEU A 25 -7.51 -38.45 16.62
N SER A 26 -6.34 -38.55 17.24
CA SER A 26 -5.33 -37.48 17.28
C SER A 26 -4.31 -37.56 16.13
N GLY A 27 -4.64 -38.25 15.05
CA GLY A 27 -3.72 -38.57 13.95
C GLY A 27 -4.22 -38.23 12.55
N CYS A 28 -5.40 -37.63 12.40
CA CYS A 28 -5.84 -37.12 11.10
C CYS A 28 -5.21 -35.74 10.88
N ARG A 29 -3.90 -35.67 10.57
CA ARG A 29 -3.39 -34.47 9.88
C ARG A 29 -4.22 -34.36 8.60
N ALA A 30 -4.96 -33.27 8.46
CA ALA A 30 -5.68 -32.99 7.22
C ALA A 30 -4.70 -33.16 6.05
N ALA A 31 -4.93 -34.16 5.19
CA ALA A 31 -4.16 -34.37 3.96
C ALA A 31 -4.52 -33.32 2.90
N SER A 32 -4.92 -32.13 3.31
CA SER A 32 -5.26 -30.98 2.47
C SER A 32 -4.08 -30.03 2.30
N GLY A 33 -2.85 -30.49 2.58
CA GLY A 33 -1.64 -29.69 2.42
C GLY A 33 -1.25 -29.56 0.95
N VAL A 34 -0.86 -28.35 0.55
CA VAL A 34 -0.26 -28.11 -0.77
C VAL A 34 1.01 -28.95 -0.90
N SER A 35 1.11 -29.75 -1.96
CA SER A 35 2.30 -30.56 -2.21
C SER A 35 3.51 -29.67 -2.53
N LYS A 36 4.74 -30.09 -2.18
CA LYS A 36 5.95 -29.30 -2.48
C LYS A 36 6.08 -28.96 -3.97
N ASN A 37 5.63 -29.85 -4.84
CA ASN A 37 5.66 -29.67 -6.29
C ASN A 37 4.69 -28.59 -6.80
N ALA A 38 3.72 -28.18 -5.97
CA ALA A 38 2.80 -27.09 -6.29
C ALA A 38 3.30 -25.72 -5.78
N LEU A 39 4.40 -25.67 -5.03
CA LEU A 39 5.00 -24.43 -4.57
C LEU A 39 5.95 -23.83 -5.63
N PRO A 40 6.21 -22.51 -5.59
CA PRO A 40 7.24 -21.88 -6.40
C PRO A 40 8.64 -22.49 -6.17
N GLY A 41 9.43 -22.52 -7.23
CA GLY A 41 10.75 -23.14 -7.29
C GLY A 41 11.81 -22.25 -7.93
N PRO A 42 13.01 -22.79 -8.21
CA PRO A 42 14.08 -22.06 -8.88
C PRO A 42 13.78 -21.84 -10.38
N TYR A 43 14.48 -20.89 -11.00
CA TYR A 43 14.30 -20.54 -12.41
C TYR A 43 14.45 -21.76 -13.35
N PRO A 44 13.49 -22.02 -14.27
CA PRO A 44 13.53 -23.17 -15.17
C PRO A 44 14.50 -22.93 -16.32
N LYS A 45 15.50 -23.80 -16.47
CA LYS A 45 16.54 -23.66 -17.50
C LYS A 45 16.27 -24.53 -18.72
N THR A 46 15.62 -25.68 -18.53
CA THR A 46 15.30 -26.60 -19.62
C THR A 46 13.87 -26.41 -20.16
N PRO A 47 13.60 -26.76 -21.42
CA PRO A 47 12.23 -26.73 -21.97
C PRO A 47 11.26 -27.64 -21.22
N GLU A 48 11.75 -28.77 -20.70
CA GLU A 48 10.96 -29.72 -19.92
C GLU A 48 10.58 -29.14 -18.54
N GLU A 49 11.53 -28.52 -17.84
CA GLU A 49 11.28 -27.78 -16.61
C GLU A 49 10.30 -26.63 -16.84
N ARG A 50 10.43 -25.92 -17.97
CA ARG A 50 9.50 -24.87 -18.36
C ARG A 50 8.09 -25.41 -18.58
N ALA A 51 7.94 -26.55 -19.26
CA ALA A 51 6.64 -27.19 -19.47
C ALA A 51 6.02 -27.68 -18.15
N ALA A 52 6.84 -28.22 -17.24
CA ALA A 52 6.41 -28.62 -15.92
C ALA A 52 5.97 -27.42 -15.06
N ALA A 53 6.70 -26.29 -15.12
CA ALA A 53 6.35 -25.06 -14.42
C ALA A 53 5.07 -24.43 -14.98
N ALA A 54 4.92 -24.35 -16.30
CA ALA A 54 3.68 -23.88 -16.94
C ALA A 54 2.47 -24.71 -16.47
N LYS A 55 2.60 -26.04 -16.47
CA LYS A 55 1.58 -26.96 -15.95
C LYS A 55 1.29 -26.73 -14.46
N LYS A 56 2.31 -26.45 -13.64
CA LYS A 56 2.18 -26.13 -12.21
C LYS A 56 1.34 -24.87 -11.97
N TYR A 57 1.51 -23.84 -12.80
CA TYR A 57 0.79 -22.56 -12.69
C TYR A 57 -0.51 -22.51 -13.52
N ASN A 58 -0.99 -23.66 -14.04
CA ASN A 58 -2.19 -23.74 -14.87
C ASN A 58 -2.12 -22.87 -16.14
N MET A 59 -0.93 -22.67 -16.69
CA MET A 59 -0.68 -21.88 -17.90
C MET A 59 -0.29 -22.76 -19.09
N ARG A 60 -0.44 -22.22 -20.29
CA ARG A 60 0.12 -22.80 -21.52
C ARG A 60 1.64 -22.61 -21.53
N VAL A 61 2.37 -23.54 -22.16
CA VAL A 61 3.84 -23.49 -22.20
C VAL A 61 4.33 -22.30 -23.03
N GLU A 62 3.56 -21.93 -24.04
CA GLU A 62 3.84 -20.83 -24.97
C GLU A 62 3.68 -19.46 -24.29
N ASP A 63 2.67 -19.33 -23.42
CA ASP A 63 2.37 -18.09 -22.68
C ASP A 63 3.19 -17.96 -21.39
N TYR A 64 3.81 -19.06 -20.93
CA TYR A 64 4.61 -19.07 -19.72
C TYR A 64 5.98 -18.46 -19.98
N GLN A 65 6.16 -17.25 -19.44
CA GLN A 65 7.44 -16.56 -19.41
C GLN A 65 7.83 -16.29 -17.95
N PRO A 66 8.93 -16.87 -17.44
CA PRO A 66 9.45 -16.51 -16.12
C PRO A 66 10.16 -15.14 -16.16
N TYR A 67 10.29 -14.50 -15.00
CA TYR A 67 11.15 -13.32 -14.84
C TYR A 67 12.62 -13.63 -15.19
N PRO A 68 13.39 -12.65 -15.70
CA PRO A 68 14.81 -12.85 -15.98
C PRO A 68 15.60 -13.26 -14.73
N ASP A 69 16.55 -14.20 -14.89
CA ASP A 69 17.38 -14.73 -13.79
C ASP A 69 18.50 -13.76 -13.40
N ASN A 70 18.12 -12.63 -12.80
CA ASN A 70 19.04 -11.60 -12.30
C ASN A 70 19.43 -11.81 -10.82
N GLY A 71 19.00 -12.90 -10.19
CA GLY A 71 19.18 -13.12 -8.74
C GLY A 71 18.24 -12.31 -7.84
N GLU A 72 17.17 -11.74 -8.38
CA GLU A 72 16.17 -10.93 -7.65
C GLU A 72 15.22 -11.77 -6.77
N GLY A 73 15.21 -13.09 -6.95
CA GLY A 73 14.44 -14.02 -6.10
C GLY A 73 13.06 -14.42 -6.62
N TYR A 74 12.68 -14.07 -7.85
CA TYR A 74 11.40 -14.50 -8.45
C TYR A 74 11.31 -16.01 -8.70
N GLY A 75 12.44 -16.67 -8.99
CA GLY A 75 12.48 -18.10 -9.26
C GLY A 75 11.74 -18.48 -10.55
N ASP A 76 10.81 -19.43 -10.43
CA ASP A 76 9.94 -19.87 -11.54
C ASP A 76 8.57 -19.18 -11.58
N TYR A 77 8.40 -18.05 -10.90
CA TYR A 77 7.11 -17.35 -10.93
C TYR A 77 6.82 -16.76 -12.34
N PRO A 78 5.59 -16.89 -12.88
CA PRO A 78 5.26 -16.34 -14.18
C PRO A 78 5.24 -14.82 -14.17
N MET A 79 5.88 -14.22 -15.17
CA MET A 79 5.85 -12.79 -15.46
C MET A 79 4.58 -12.47 -16.24
N LEU A 80 3.52 -12.15 -15.51
CA LEU A 80 2.23 -11.76 -16.09
C LEU A 80 2.29 -10.32 -16.62
N PRO A 81 1.39 -9.93 -17.55
CA PRO A 81 1.30 -8.56 -18.03
C PRO A 81 0.98 -7.58 -16.89
N ASN A 82 1.71 -6.46 -16.86
CA ASN A 82 1.54 -5.36 -15.90
C ASN A 82 0.22 -4.60 -16.15
N ARG A 83 -0.91 -5.20 -15.76
CA ARG A 83 -2.26 -4.67 -15.95
C ARG A 83 -3.03 -4.68 -14.64
N SER A 84 -3.69 -3.56 -14.35
CA SER A 84 -4.53 -3.40 -13.17
C SER A 84 -5.78 -4.30 -13.24
N GLN A 85 -6.34 -4.62 -12.08
CA GLN A 85 -7.61 -5.35 -12.03
C GLN A 85 -8.81 -4.51 -12.50
N HIS A 86 -8.65 -3.20 -12.73
CA HIS A 86 -9.71 -2.36 -13.31
C HIS A 86 -9.97 -2.65 -14.78
N GLU A 87 -8.94 -3.07 -15.53
CA GLU A 87 -9.04 -3.33 -16.97
C GLU A 87 -9.81 -4.62 -17.30
N ARG A 88 -9.95 -5.53 -16.33
CA ARG A 88 -10.70 -6.77 -16.52
C ARG A 88 -12.19 -6.51 -16.70
N ASP A 89 -12.83 -7.35 -17.52
CA ASP A 89 -14.25 -7.24 -17.84
C ASP A 89 -15.11 -7.16 -16.55
N PRO A 90 -15.83 -6.05 -16.30
CA PRO A 90 -16.68 -5.92 -15.13
C PRO A 90 -17.97 -6.77 -15.22
N TRP A 91 -18.36 -7.21 -16.41
CA TRP A 91 -19.64 -7.89 -16.65
C TRP A 91 -19.56 -9.41 -16.53
N TYR A 92 -18.38 -9.98 -16.76
CA TYR A 92 -18.12 -11.38 -16.47
C TYR A 92 -18.31 -11.66 -14.97
N GLN A 93 -18.92 -12.81 -14.65
CA GLN A 93 -19.13 -13.27 -13.28
C GLN A 93 -17.86 -13.97 -12.78
N TRP A 94 -17.02 -13.25 -12.05
CA TRP A 94 -15.77 -13.75 -11.50
C TRP A 94 -16.02 -14.54 -10.20
N ASP A 95 -15.19 -15.54 -9.93
CA ASP A 95 -15.24 -16.27 -8.65
C ASP A 95 -14.98 -15.33 -7.46
N HIS A 96 -14.03 -14.41 -7.63
CA HIS A 96 -13.77 -13.29 -6.72
C HIS A 96 -14.19 -11.98 -7.38
N GLN A 97 -15.46 -11.60 -7.23
CA GLN A 97 -16.05 -10.43 -7.91
C GLN A 97 -15.41 -9.09 -7.50
N ASP A 98 -14.94 -8.98 -6.27
CA ASP A 98 -14.23 -7.83 -5.75
C ASP A 98 -12.88 -7.63 -6.45
N LEU A 99 -12.13 -8.72 -6.67
CA LEU A 99 -10.80 -8.73 -7.28
C LEU A 99 -10.80 -8.94 -8.79
N ARG A 100 -11.95 -9.33 -9.37
CA ARG A 100 -12.13 -9.74 -10.77
C ARG A 100 -11.19 -10.88 -11.19
N ARG A 101 -11.12 -11.94 -10.38
CA ARG A 101 -10.21 -13.07 -10.58
C ARG A 101 -10.93 -14.41 -10.46
N ASN A 102 -10.51 -15.38 -11.27
CA ASN A 102 -11.00 -16.75 -11.18
C ASN A 102 -10.13 -17.62 -10.25
N TRP A 103 -10.71 -18.71 -9.77
CA TRP A 103 -9.99 -19.74 -9.03
C TRP A 103 -9.02 -20.49 -9.96
N GLY A 104 -7.81 -20.77 -9.47
CA GLY A 104 -6.76 -21.45 -10.25
C GLY A 104 -6.01 -20.55 -11.25
N GLU A 105 -6.39 -19.28 -11.40
CA GLU A 105 -5.65 -18.32 -12.22
C GLU A 105 -4.37 -17.87 -11.51
N PRO A 106 -3.20 -17.83 -12.21
CA PRO A 106 -1.96 -17.32 -11.63
C PRO A 106 -2.11 -15.85 -11.25
N MET A 107 -1.58 -15.48 -10.08
CA MET A 107 -1.67 -14.12 -9.55
C MET A 107 -0.51 -13.28 -10.06
N HIS A 108 -0.73 -12.00 -10.37
CA HIS A 108 0.38 -11.10 -10.70
C HIS A 108 1.34 -10.98 -9.51
N TRP A 109 2.64 -10.82 -9.74
CA TRP A 109 3.63 -10.65 -8.65
C TRP A 109 3.26 -9.45 -7.77
N ASP A 110 3.09 -8.27 -8.38
CA ASP A 110 2.60 -7.04 -7.72
C ASP A 110 1.06 -6.95 -7.64
N PHE A 111 0.38 -8.05 -7.36
CA PHE A 111 -1.09 -8.06 -7.26
C PHE A 111 -1.62 -7.10 -6.20
N ASP A 112 -0.87 -6.93 -5.11
CA ASP A 112 -1.22 -5.99 -4.04
C ASP A 112 -1.22 -4.55 -4.54
N MET A 113 -0.33 -4.17 -5.46
CA MET A 113 -0.29 -2.85 -6.11
C MET A 113 -1.42 -2.66 -7.11
N TYR A 114 -1.76 -3.69 -7.88
CA TYR A 114 -2.76 -3.67 -8.95
C TYR A 114 -4.18 -4.03 -8.50
N THR A 115 -4.41 -4.10 -7.20
CA THR A 115 -5.75 -4.23 -6.63
C THR A 115 -6.62 -3.02 -7.04
N ARG A 116 -7.94 -3.23 -7.22
CA ARG A 116 -8.91 -2.20 -7.65
C ARG A 116 -9.04 -0.94 -6.77
N ASN A 117 -8.32 -0.89 -5.66
CA ASN A 117 -8.33 0.26 -4.74
C ASN A 117 -7.02 1.06 -4.80
N ARG A 118 -6.09 0.71 -5.70
CA ARG A 118 -4.73 1.26 -5.74
C ARG A 118 -4.37 1.76 -7.14
N VAL A 119 -3.29 1.24 -7.74
CA VAL A 119 -2.74 1.75 -8.99
C VAL A 119 -3.55 1.22 -10.15
N ASP A 120 -4.05 2.13 -10.98
CA ASP A 120 -4.79 1.81 -12.20
C ASP A 120 -3.95 2.08 -13.44
N THR A 121 -3.92 1.11 -14.35
CA THR A 121 -3.25 1.18 -15.66
C THR A 121 -4.22 1.35 -16.82
N SER A 122 -5.52 1.55 -16.53
CA SER A 122 -6.55 1.71 -17.54
C SER A 122 -6.21 2.83 -18.54
N PRO A 123 -6.47 2.61 -19.84
CA PRO A 123 -6.09 3.57 -20.86
C PRO A 123 -6.87 4.87 -20.71
N THR A 124 -6.16 5.99 -20.64
CA THR A 124 -6.75 7.33 -20.61
C THR A 124 -6.92 7.89 -22.02
N PRO A 125 -7.93 8.74 -22.27
CA PRO A 125 -8.16 9.32 -23.60
C PRO A 125 -7.04 10.27 -24.06
N VAL A 126 -6.27 10.82 -23.13
CA VAL A 126 -5.13 11.71 -23.41
C VAL A 126 -3.83 10.99 -23.07
N SER A 127 -2.79 11.19 -23.91
CA SER A 127 -1.47 10.63 -23.66
C SER A 127 -0.85 11.20 -22.37
N TRP A 128 -0.13 10.34 -21.63
CA TRP A 128 0.55 10.72 -20.38
C TRP A 128 1.52 11.90 -20.57
N SER A 129 2.27 11.91 -21.67
CA SER A 129 3.22 12.99 -22.00
C SER A 129 2.52 14.33 -22.14
N SER A 130 1.36 14.36 -22.83
CA SER A 130 0.57 15.58 -23.01
C SER A 130 -0.01 16.08 -21.69
N MET A 131 -0.59 15.19 -20.88
CA MET A 131 -1.14 15.55 -19.57
C MET A 131 -0.08 16.20 -18.67
N ARG A 132 1.11 15.59 -18.59
CA ARG A 132 2.22 16.13 -17.78
C ARG A 132 2.70 17.49 -18.27
N LYS A 133 2.86 17.68 -19.58
CA LYS A 133 3.31 18.96 -20.16
C LYS A 133 2.30 20.07 -19.90
N GLN A 134 1.02 19.79 -20.08
CA GLN A 134 -0.04 20.78 -19.83
C GLN A 134 -0.13 21.15 -18.35
N LEU A 135 -0.10 20.15 -17.45
CA LEU A 135 -0.13 20.40 -16.01
C LEU A 135 1.08 21.23 -15.54
N LEU A 136 2.29 20.81 -15.91
CA LEU A 136 3.51 21.52 -15.51
C LEU A 136 3.62 22.89 -16.19
N GLY A 137 3.17 23.02 -17.44
CA GLY A 137 3.11 24.30 -18.14
C GLY A 137 2.16 25.28 -17.47
N PHE A 138 0.98 24.82 -17.07
CA PHE A 138 0.01 25.63 -16.33
C PHE A 138 0.56 26.05 -14.96
N LEU A 139 1.07 25.12 -14.17
CA LEU A 139 1.63 25.42 -12.84
C LEU A 139 2.82 26.39 -12.94
N GLY A 140 3.74 26.15 -13.88
CA GLY A 140 4.87 27.04 -14.12
C GLY A 140 4.45 28.43 -14.56
N PHE A 141 3.46 28.53 -15.45
CA PHE A 141 2.92 29.82 -15.89
C PHE A 141 2.22 30.57 -14.76
N MET A 142 1.40 29.90 -13.96
CA MET A 142 0.73 30.53 -12.82
C MET A 142 1.74 31.02 -11.77
N MET A 143 2.74 30.22 -11.45
CA MET A 143 3.81 30.62 -10.53
C MET A 143 4.57 31.85 -11.06
N PHE A 144 4.85 31.89 -12.36
CA PHE A 144 5.46 33.06 -12.99
C PHE A 144 4.55 34.30 -12.94
N MET A 145 3.25 34.16 -13.19
CA MET A 145 2.30 35.28 -13.09
C MET A 145 2.18 35.82 -11.66
N PHE A 146 2.21 34.94 -10.64
CA PHE A 146 2.24 35.39 -9.24
C PHE A 146 3.53 36.15 -8.92
N TYR A 147 4.69 35.68 -9.40
CA TYR A 147 5.95 36.40 -9.26
C TYR A 147 5.89 37.79 -9.91
N VAL A 148 5.30 37.90 -11.11
CA VAL A 148 5.09 39.17 -11.79
C VAL A 148 4.16 40.08 -10.99
N GLY A 149 3.06 39.54 -10.45
CA GLY A 149 2.12 40.27 -9.60
C GLY A 149 2.75 40.79 -8.29
N GLU A 150 3.74 40.08 -7.75
CA GLU A 150 4.51 40.54 -6.60
C GLU A 150 5.44 41.71 -6.97
N LYS A 151 6.05 41.68 -8.16
CA LYS A 151 6.92 42.78 -8.65
C LYS A 151 6.15 44.01 -9.10
N MET A 152 4.92 43.82 -9.57
CA MET A 152 4.01 44.90 -9.98
C MET A 152 2.74 44.85 -9.12
N PRO A 153 2.84 45.20 -7.83
CA PRO A 153 1.69 45.16 -6.94
C PRO A 153 0.70 46.26 -7.34
N SER A 154 -0.58 45.89 -7.37
CA SER A 154 -1.65 46.87 -7.44
C SER A 154 -1.91 47.44 -6.04
N TYR A 155 -2.02 48.75 -5.94
CA TYR A 155 -2.35 49.46 -4.71
C TYR A 155 -3.39 50.55 -4.99
N GLN A 156 -4.15 50.91 -3.97
CA GLN A 156 -5.07 52.04 -4.05
C GLN A 156 -4.27 53.35 -3.98
N PRO A 157 -4.61 54.40 -4.76
CA PRO A 157 -3.87 55.66 -4.80
C PRO A 157 -4.18 56.53 -3.56
N VAL A 158 -3.92 55.97 -2.39
CA VAL A 158 -4.10 56.58 -1.07
C VAL A 158 -2.75 56.55 -0.35
N GLY A 159 -2.50 57.57 0.47
CA GLY A 159 -1.33 57.58 1.33
C GLY A 159 -1.37 56.45 2.39
N PRO A 160 -0.25 56.20 3.07
CA PRO A 160 -0.23 55.28 4.20
C PRO A 160 -1.21 55.72 5.27
N LYS A 161 -1.83 54.75 5.96
CA LYS A 161 -2.77 55.02 7.04
C LYS A 161 -2.03 55.67 8.21
N GLN A 162 -2.45 56.87 8.58
CA GLN A 162 -1.90 57.59 9.72
C GLN A 162 -2.56 57.13 11.03
N TYR A 163 -1.74 56.99 12.08
CA TYR A 163 -2.17 56.59 13.41
C TYR A 163 -1.67 57.60 14.46
N PRO A 164 -2.46 57.92 15.50
CA PRO A 164 -2.06 58.82 16.58
C PRO A 164 -1.06 58.16 17.54
N PHE A 165 -0.55 58.94 18.51
CA PHE A 165 0.31 58.47 19.60
C PHE A 165 1.57 57.70 19.13
N ASN A 166 2.35 58.31 18.23
CA ASN A 166 3.56 57.72 17.65
C ASN A 166 3.32 56.33 17.03
N ASP A 167 2.35 56.23 16.11
CA ASP A 167 1.93 54.98 15.47
C ASP A 167 1.40 53.91 16.45
N LEU A 168 0.67 54.34 17.48
CA LEU A 168 0.11 53.48 18.54
C LEU A 168 1.21 52.65 19.25
N TYR A 169 2.33 53.30 19.59
CA TYR A 169 3.52 52.62 20.12
C TYR A 169 3.22 51.76 21.35
N LEU A 170 2.49 52.29 22.34
CA LEU A 170 2.18 51.55 23.56
C LEU A 170 1.18 50.41 23.29
N GLU A 171 0.18 50.65 22.45
CA GLU A 171 -0.86 49.68 22.11
C GLU A 171 -0.34 48.53 21.24
N LYS A 172 0.71 48.77 20.44
CA LYS A 172 1.42 47.74 19.66
C LYS A 172 2.49 46.98 20.47
N GLY A 173 2.59 47.22 21.78
CA GLY A 173 3.51 46.51 22.67
C GLY A 173 4.90 47.14 22.79
N GLY A 174 5.02 48.44 22.50
CA GLY A 174 6.23 49.22 22.76
C GLY A 174 6.57 49.31 24.24
N ASP A 175 7.86 49.46 24.52
CA ASP A 175 8.39 49.56 25.88
C ASP A 175 8.05 50.95 26.48
N PRO A 176 7.27 51.03 27.57
CA PRO A 176 6.84 52.29 28.17
C PRO A 176 8.00 53.11 28.76
N GLU A 177 9.14 52.49 29.04
CA GLU A 177 10.31 53.18 29.59
C GLU A 177 11.16 53.85 28.50
N LYS A 178 10.94 53.51 27.23
CA LYS A 178 11.67 54.07 26.10
C LYS A 178 10.78 55.03 25.33
N GLN A 179 11.26 56.26 25.13
CA GLN A 179 10.59 57.19 24.23
C GLN A 179 10.84 56.77 22.78
N PRO A 180 9.79 56.46 21.99
CA PRO A 180 9.92 56.20 20.57
C PRO A 180 10.22 57.51 19.82
N GLU A 181 10.67 57.38 18.58
CA GLU A 181 10.79 58.52 17.68
C GLU A 181 9.43 59.22 17.49
N GLU A 182 9.44 60.56 17.48
CA GLU A 182 8.21 61.36 17.44
C GLU A 182 7.62 61.37 16.01
N VAL A 183 6.47 60.73 15.82
CA VAL A 183 5.77 60.67 14.53
C VAL A 183 4.61 61.67 14.53
N LYS A 184 4.76 62.79 13.82
CA LYS A 184 3.75 63.85 13.71
C LYS A 184 2.94 63.70 12.42
N ASN A 185 1.62 63.69 12.56
CA ASN A 185 0.68 63.78 11.45
C ASN A 185 0.09 65.20 11.43
N TYR A 186 0.13 65.85 10.26
CA TYR A 186 -0.43 67.19 10.05
C TYR A 186 -1.68 67.12 9.16
N GLU A 187 -2.59 68.06 9.32
CA GLU A 187 -3.72 68.24 8.39
C GLU A 187 -3.20 68.79 7.05
N ILE A 188 -3.72 68.25 5.94
CA ILE A 188 -3.36 68.61 4.56
C ILE A 188 -4.41 69.55 4.00
#